data_AF-A0A932SD30-F1
#
_entry.id   AF-A0A932SD30-F1
#
_cell.length_a   1.000
_cell.length_b   1.000
_cell.length_c   1.000
_cell.angle_alpha   90.00
_cell.angle_beta   90.00
_cell.angle_gamma   90.00
#
_symmetry.space_group_name_H-M   'P 1'
#
loop_
_entity.id
_entity.type
_entity.pdbx_description
1 polymer ?
#
loop_
_entity_poly.entity_id
_entity_poly.type
_entity_poly.pdbx_seq_one_letter_code
_entity_poly.pdbx_strand_id
1 'polypeptide(L)'
;MFRDPERFIQEKLSKKMLSANTVRDAMMASFILTLQKREAAAGAAMPDPVAWREAKAREMRAAAAAAFAAIGAPFEYPTLPQMEKVKEAIERTYHWDHLSADLREAHEGHCRQLFSKFEEPF
;
A
#
# COMPACT_ATOMS: atom_id res chain seq x y z
N MET A 1 -1.20 -7.05 -11.48
CA MET A 1 -1.45 -5.60 -11.31
C MET A 1 -2.77 -5.43 -10.58
N PHE A 2 -2.89 -4.49 -9.63
CA PHE A 2 -4.00 -4.39 -8.67
C PHE A 2 -5.34 -4.01 -9.33
N ARG A 3 -5.94 -4.96 -10.05
CA ARG A 3 -7.25 -4.79 -10.71
C ARG A 3 -8.39 -4.50 -9.75
N ASP A 4 -8.22 -4.85 -8.48
CA ASP A 4 -9.12 -4.52 -7.37
C ASP A 4 -8.28 -4.51 -6.08
N PRO A 5 -7.81 -3.32 -5.64
CA PRO A 5 -6.98 -3.20 -4.44
C PRO A 5 -7.70 -3.70 -3.18
N GLU A 6 -9.00 -3.44 -3.05
CA GLU A 6 -9.78 -3.83 -1.88
C GLU A 6 -9.94 -5.35 -1.79
N ARG A 7 -10.37 -5.98 -2.88
CA ARG A 7 -10.46 -7.45 -2.94
C ARG A 7 -9.10 -8.11 -2.73
N PHE A 8 -8.03 -7.54 -3.28
CA PHE A 8 -6.68 -8.06 -3.08
C PHE A 8 -6.27 -8.02 -1.60
N ILE A 9 -6.49 -6.90 -0.91
CA ILE A 9 -6.19 -6.77 0.54
C ILE A 9 -7.00 -7.80 1.33
N GLN A 10 -8.32 -7.89 1.07
CA GLN A 10 -9.20 -8.85 1.76
C GLN A 10 -8.74 -10.31 1.57
N GLU A 11 -8.38 -10.68 0.34
CA GLU A 11 -7.84 -12.01 0.02
C GLU A 11 -6.52 -12.29 0.77
N LYS A 12 -5.67 -11.29 1.00
CA LYS A 12 -4.43 -11.49 1.77
C LYS A 12 -4.69 -11.52 3.26
N LEU A 13 -5.60 -10.68 3.77
CA LEU A 13 -5.99 -10.68 5.17
C LEU A 13 -6.67 -11.98 5.61
N SER A 14 -7.34 -12.69 4.68
CA SER A 14 -7.93 -14.01 4.99
C SER A 14 -6.88 -15.11 5.19
N LYS A 15 -5.61 -14.88 4.86
CA LYS A 15 -4.53 -15.86 5.06
C LYS A 15 -3.98 -15.79 6.47
N LYS A 16 -3.44 -16.90 6.95
CA LYS A 16 -2.81 -16.98 8.28
C LYS A 16 -1.47 -16.26 8.32
N MET A 17 -0.62 -16.50 7.31
CA MET A 17 0.71 -15.92 7.17
C MET A 17 0.91 -15.43 5.73
N LEU A 18 1.79 -14.45 5.56
CA LEU A 18 2.09 -13.78 4.30
C LEU A 18 3.60 -13.65 4.13
N SER A 19 4.09 -14.02 2.95
CA SER A 19 5.49 -13.77 2.58
C SER A 19 5.77 -12.27 2.46
N ALA A 20 7.06 -11.89 2.60
CA ALA A 20 7.51 -10.50 2.46
C ALA A 20 7.01 -9.81 1.18
N ASN A 21 7.13 -10.50 0.04
CA ASN A 21 6.60 -10.03 -1.25
C ASN A 21 5.10 -9.73 -1.20
N THR A 22 4.32 -10.60 -0.55
CA THR A 22 2.87 -10.45 -0.46
C THR A 22 2.48 -9.31 0.46
N VAL A 23 3.18 -9.15 1.60
CA VAL A 23 2.96 -8.02 2.52
C VAL A 23 3.31 -6.70 1.84
N ARG A 24 4.45 -6.60 1.15
CA ARG A 24 4.83 -5.43 0.35
C ARG A 24 3.76 -5.08 -0.68
N ASP A 25 3.30 -6.06 -1.45
CA ASP A 25 2.30 -5.83 -2.49
C ASP A 25 0.95 -5.42 -1.91
N ALA A 26 0.54 -6.01 -0.78
CA ALA A 26 -0.70 -5.65 -0.09
C ALA A 26 -0.62 -4.27 0.58
N MET A 27 0.55 -3.89 1.09
CA MET A 27 0.81 -2.53 1.58
C MET A 27 0.66 -1.51 0.42
N MET A 28 1.25 -1.77 -0.74
CA MET A 28 1.05 -0.93 -1.94
C MET A 28 -0.43 -0.87 -2.37
N ALA A 29 -1.15 -1.99 -2.30
CA ALA A 29 -2.59 -2.01 -2.57
C ALA A 29 -3.37 -1.12 -1.58
N SER A 30 -2.98 -1.10 -0.30
CA SER A 30 -3.59 -0.22 0.71
C SER A 30 -3.41 1.26 0.35
N PHE A 31 -2.22 1.66 -0.10
CA PHE A 31 -2.00 3.02 -0.59
C PHE A 31 -2.92 3.39 -1.76
N ILE A 32 -3.02 2.51 -2.76
CA ILE A 32 -3.85 2.75 -3.95
C ILE A 32 -5.33 2.85 -3.57
N LEU A 33 -5.81 1.98 -2.65
CA LEU A 33 -7.18 2.03 -2.17
C LEU A 33 -7.49 3.34 -1.45
N THR A 34 -6.58 3.81 -0.60
CA THR A 34 -6.73 5.09 0.11
C THR A 34 -6.78 6.26 -0.87
N LEU A 35 -5.90 6.29 -1.88
CA LEU A 35 -5.92 7.31 -2.93
C LEU A 35 -7.23 7.27 -3.72
N GLN A 36 -7.73 6.08 -4.04
CA GLN A 36 -8.99 5.93 -4.77
C GLN A 36 -10.17 6.50 -3.98
N LYS A 37 -10.23 6.20 -2.67
CA LYS A 37 -11.28 6.72 -1.78
C LYS A 37 -11.17 8.24 -1.60
N ARG A 38 -9.96 8.79 -1.56
CA ARG A 38 -9.71 10.24 -1.53
C ARG A 38 -10.26 10.94 -2.79
N GLU A 39 -9.94 10.43 -3.98
CA GLU A 39 -10.43 11.03 -5.25
C GLU A 39 -11.96 10.98 -5.34
N ALA A 40 -12.56 9.85 -4.93
CA ALA A 40 -14.01 9.70 -4.90
C ALA A 40 -14.67 10.71 -3.93
N ALA A 41 -14.07 10.94 -2.76
CA ALA A 41 -14.56 11.92 -1.79
C ALA A 41 -14.42 13.37 -2.27
N ALA A 42 -13.45 13.66 -3.13
CA ALA A 42 -13.26 14.98 -3.74
C ALA A 42 -14.26 15.27 -4.88
N GLY A 43 -15.14 14.32 -5.23
CA GLY A 43 -16.08 14.45 -6.34
C GLY A 43 -15.38 14.45 -7.70
N ALA A 44 -14.11 14.04 -7.77
CA ALA A 44 -13.39 13.93 -9.03
C ALA A 44 -13.99 12.78 -9.85
N ALA A 45 -14.49 13.09 -11.04
CA ALA A 45 -14.87 12.07 -12.00
C ALA A 45 -13.59 11.34 -12.43
N MET A 46 -13.35 10.14 -11.88
CA MET A 46 -12.24 9.30 -12.31
C MET A 46 -12.51 8.83 -13.76
N PRO A 47 -11.73 9.28 -14.76
CA PRO A 47 -11.86 8.75 -16.11
C PRO A 47 -11.34 7.31 -16.10
N ASP A 48 -12.21 6.34 -16.41
CA ASP A 48 -11.99 4.90 -16.35
C ASP A 48 -11.28 4.40 -15.06
N PRO A 49 -12.06 3.84 -14.09
CA PRO A 49 -11.51 3.29 -12.85
C PRO A 49 -10.42 2.22 -13.06
N VAL A 50 -10.43 1.49 -14.19
CA VAL A 50 -9.40 0.47 -14.48
C VAL A 50 -8.09 1.15 -14.87
N ALA A 51 -8.12 2.06 -15.84
CA ALA A 51 -6.95 2.79 -16.30
C ALA A 51 -6.30 3.61 -15.17
N TRP A 52 -7.12 4.27 -14.34
CA TRP A 52 -6.63 5.01 -13.17
C TRP A 52 -5.86 4.09 -12.19
N ARG A 53 -6.42 2.90 -11.88
CA ARG A 53 -5.77 1.94 -10.98
C ARG A 53 -4.48 1.39 -11.55
N GLU A 54 -4.42 1.13 -12.86
CA GLU A 54 -3.18 0.71 -13.51
C GLU A 54 -2.11 1.80 -13.46
N ALA A 55 -2.46 3.05 -13.77
CA ALA A 55 -1.53 4.18 -13.66
C ALA A 55 -1.00 4.34 -12.23
N LYS A 56 -1.90 4.33 -11.24
CA LYS A 56 -1.52 4.44 -9.83
C LYS A 56 -0.74 3.24 -9.31
N ALA A 57 -0.98 2.04 -9.82
CA ALA A 57 -0.16 0.88 -9.49
C ALA A 57 1.30 1.03 -9.99
N ARG A 58 1.51 1.61 -11.18
CA ARG A 58 2.87 1.89 -11.69
C ARG A 58 3.56 2.96 -10.87
N GLU A 59 2.85 4.07 -10.62
CA GLU A 59 3.33 5.18 -9.81
C GLU A 59 3.73 4.71 -8.40
N MET A 60 2.84 3.97 -7.73
CA MET A 60 3.08 3.45 -6.38
C MET A 60 4.25 2.46 -6.35
N ARG A 61 4.41 1.62 -7.38
CA ARG A 61 5.55 0.72 -7.47
C ARG A 61 6.87 1.48 -7.64
N ALA A 62 6.87 2.56 -8.44
CA ALA A 62 8.05 3.41 -8.61
C ALA A 62 8.38 4.16 -7.30
N ALA A 63 7.37 4.72 -6.62
CA ALA A 63 7.54 5.38 -5.33
C ALA A 63 8.07 4.41 -4.26
N ALA A 64 7.51 3.20 -4.17
CA ALA A 64 7.99 2.17 -3.27
C ALA A 64 9.43 1.76 -3.60
N ALA A 65 9.75 1.51 -4.87
CA ALA A 65 11.11 1.16 -5.29
C ALA A 65 12.12 2.26 -4.91
N ALA A 66 11.79 3.53 -5.12
CA ALA A 66 12.62 4.66 -4.71
C ALA A 66 12.78 4.73 -3.19
N ALA A 67 11.70 4.52 -2.42
CA ALA A 67 11.74 4.52 -0.97
C ALA A 67 12.59 3.37 -0.40
N PHE A 68 12.48 2.16 -0.96
CA PHE A 68 13.34 1.02 -0.60
C PHE A 68 14.81 1.32 -0.89
N ALA A 69 15.11 1.88 -2.07
CA ALA A 69 16.47 2.27 -2.46
C ALA A 69 17.05 3.33 -1.51
N ALA A 70 16.25 4.32 -1.10
CA ALA A 70 16.67 5.39 -0.20
C ALA A 70 17.11 4.88 1.19
N ILE A 71 16.58 3.74 1.65
CA ILE A 71 16.96 3.12 2.92
C ILE A 71 17.94 1.94 2.74
N GLY A 72 18.45 1.72 1.53
CA GLY A 72 19.36 0.60 1.22
C GLY A 72 18.73 -0.79 1.41
N ALA A 73 17.40 -0.90 1.27
CA ALA A 73 16.68 -2.16 1.49
C ALA A 73 16.33 -2.86 0.16
N PRO A 74 16.31 -4.20 0.14
CA PRO A 74 15.93 -4.95 -1.05
C PRO A 74 14.44 -4.81 -1.34
N PHE A 75 14.09 -4.63 -2.61
CA PHE A 75 12.68 -4.55 -3.00
C PHE A 75 11.98 -5.92 -2.94
N GLU A 76 12.66 -7.01 -3.30
CA GLU A 76 12.05 -8.35 -3.43
C GLU A 76 11.89 -9.10 -2.10
N TYR A 77 12.81 -8.94 -1.16
CA TYR A 77 12.76 -9.63 0.13
C TYR A 77 12.95 -8.65 1.29
N PRO A 78 12.09 -7.64 1.44
CA PRO A 78 12.20 -6.68 2.51
C PRO A 78 11.83 -7.31 3.85
N THR A 79 12.51 -6.90 4.90
CA THR A 79 12.13 -7.20 6.29
C THR A 79 10.95 -6.33 6.71
N LEU A 80 10.25 -6.73 7.77
CA LEU A 80 9.14 -5.94 8.31
C LEU A 80 9.55 -4.51 8.71
N PRO A 81 10.65 -4.27 9.45
CA PRO A 81 11.07 -2.92 9.80
C PRO A 81 11.43 -2.05 8.59
N GLN A 82 11.89 -2.66 7.48
CA GLN A 82 12.13 -1.94 6.23
C GLN A 82 10.82 -1.53 5.56
N MET A 83 9.81 -2.40 5.57
CA MET A 83 8.48 -2.07 5.04
C MET A 83 7.79 -0.97 5.85
N GLU A 84 7.92 -0.98 7.18
CA GLU A 84 7.40 0.10 8.04
C GLU A 84 8.03 1.45 7.70
N LYS A 85 9.36 1.50 7.54
CA LYS A 85 10.07 2.72 7.10
C LYS A 85 9.63 3.19 5.71
N VAL A 86 9.42 2.27 4.79
CA VAL A 86 8.93 2.60 3.45
C VAL A 86 7.50 3.12 3.49
N LYS A 87 6.61 2.51 4.29
CA LYS A 87 5.25 3.01 4.52
C LYS A 87 5.31 4.48 4.94
N GLU A 88 6.05 4.79 6.00
CA GLU A 88 6.18 6.16 6.49
C GLU A 88 6.72 7.13 5.43
N ALA A 89 7.70 6.71 4.63
CA ALA A 89 8.28 7.54 3.58
C ALA A 89 7.26 7.86 2.47
N ILE A 90 6.47 6.87 2.07
CA ILE A 90 5.40 7.05 1.08
C ILE A 90 4.30 7.95 1.67
N GLU A 91 3.88 7.73 2.91
CA GLU A 91 2.88 8.55 3.60
C GLU A 91 3.26 10.03 3.63
N ARG A 92 4.52 10.34 3.96
CA ARG A 92 5.03 11.71 3.92
C ARG A 92 5.00 12.30 2.50
N THR A 93 5.40 11.51 1.50
CA THR A 93 5.43 11.93 0.09
C THR A 93 4.04 12.30 -0.44
N TYR A 94 3.01 11.56 -0.01
CA TYR A 94 1.64 11.78 -0.45
C TYR A 94 0.79 12.62 0.50
N HIS A 95 1.41 13.26 1.51
CA HIS A 95 0.74 14.09 2.51
C HIS A 95 -0.42 13.37 3.20
N TRP A 96 -0.16 12.15 3.69
CA TRP A 96 -1.16 11.34 4.40
C TRP A 96 -1.74 12.05 5.62
N ASP A 97 -0.99 12.97 6.22
CA ASP A 97 -1.41 13.84 7.31
C ASP A 97 -2.60 14.74 6.95
N HIS A 98 -2.76 15.08 5.66
CA HIS A 98 -3.89 15.88 5.16
C HIS A 98 -5.14 15.08 4.81
N LEU A 99 -5.11 13.74 4.93
CA LEU A 99 -6.30 12.91 4.73
C LEU A 99 -7.30 13.06 5.89
N SER A 100 -8.57 12.76 5.63
CA SER A 100 -9.57 12.63 6.70
C SER A 100 -9.17 11.54 7.70
N ALA A 101 -9.62 11.68 8.95
CA ALA A 101 -9.34 10.70 10.01
C ALA A 101 -9.73 9.28 9.59
N ASP A 102 -10.93 9.10 9.04
CA ASP A 102 -11.44 7.81 8.59
C ASP A 102 -10.53 7.13 7.54
N LEU A 103 -10.01 7.90 6.58
CA LEU A 103 -9.13 7.35 5.54
C LEU A 103 -7.76 6.95 6.10
N ARG A 104 -7.22 7.73 7.04
CA ARG A 104 -5.96 7.40 7.73
C ARG A 104 -6.13 6.16 8.59
N GLU A 105 -7.18 6.10 9.41
CA GLU A 105 -7.44 4.96 10.29
C GLU A 105 -7.69 3.67 9.50
N ALA A 106 -8.43 3.73 8.39
CA ALA A 106 -8.63 2.59 7.52
C ALA A 106 -7.31 2.10 6.90
N HIS A 107 -6.46 3.01 6.42
CA HIS A 107 -5.15 2.68 5.87
C HIS A 107 -4.26 2.01 6.92
N GLU A 108 -4.14 2.61 8.10
CA GLU A 108 -3.36 2.09 9.23
C GLU A 108 -3.88 0.74 9.70
N GLY A 109 -5.21 0.58 9.78
CA GLY A 109 -5.86 -0.68 10.13
C GLY A 109 -5.50 -1.80 9.17
N HIS A 110 -5.51 -1.55 7.86
CA HIS A 110 -5.08 -2.52 6.86
C HIS A 110 -3.59 -2.86 6.99
N CYS A 111 -2.72 -1.84 7.05
CA CYS A 111 -1.28 -2.04 7.16
C CYS A 111 -0.89 -2.83 8.42
N ARG A 112 -1.48 -2.49 9.57
CA ARG A 112 -1.25 -3.20 10.84
C ARG A 112 -1.61 -4.68 10.74
N GLN A 113 -2.76 -5.01 10.15
CA GLN A 113 -3.19 -6.41 10.00
C GLN A 113 -2.35 -7.18 8.97
N LEU A 114 -1.87 -6.52 7.92
CA LEU A 114 -0.96 -7.12 6.95
C LEU A 114 0.41 -7.42 7.58
N PHE A 115 0.94 -6.45 8.34
CA PHE A 115 2.22 -6.55 9.03
C PHE A 115 2.19 -7.61 10.13
N SER A 116 1.10 -7.74 10.88
CA SER A 116 0.95 -8.81 11.88
C SER A 116 0.90 -10.23 11.28
N LYS A 117 0.72 -10.35 9.97
CA LYS A 117 0.72 -11.63 9.24
C LYS A 117 2.05 -11.90 8.53
N PHE A 118 3.04 -11.02 8.67
CA PHE A 118 4.36 -11.20 8.06
C PHE A 118 5.00 -12.49 8.59
N GLU A 119 5.37 -13.37 7.67
CA GLU A 119 6.19 -14.53 7.95
C GLU A 119 7.65 -14.09 7.97
N GLU A 120 8.30 -14.18 9.14
CA GLU A 120 9.74 -13.92 9.22
C GLU A 120 10.49 -14.99 8.40
N PRO A 121 11.32 -14.59 7.42
CA PRO A 121 12.19 -15.54 6.77
C PRO A 121 13.21 -16.04 7.81
N PHE A 122 13.16 -17.36 8.08
CA PHE A 122 14.14 -18.08 8.91
C PHE A 122 15.56 -18.00 8.34
#